data_AF-A0A9D9AAA4-F1
#
_entry.id   AF-A0A9D9AAA4-F1
#
_cell.length_a   1.000
_cell.length_b   1.000
_cell.length_c   1.000
_cell.angle_alpha   90.00
_cell.angle_beta   90.00
_cell.angle_gamma   90.00
#
_symmetry.space_group_name_H-M   'P 1'
#
loop_
_entity.id
_entity.type
_entity.pdbx_description
1 polymer ?
#
loop_
_entity_poly.entity_id
_entity_poly.type
_entity_poly.pdbx_seq_one_letter_code
_entity_poly.pdbx_strand_id
1 'polypeptide(L)'
;MNDIEITIRKVLDDTLRGMGSTPVDVDGKANLLESGVLDSFGYLDFIGSLEDAIGIPIDISDLDEERMVSVDGLCIEVERLKAA
;
A
#
# COMPACT_ATOMS: atom_id res chain seq x y z
N MET A 1 -6.24 -15.82 -4.44
CA MET A 1 -5.86 -14.41 -4.60
C MET A 1 -6.64 -13.66 -3.54
N ASN A 2 -5.96 -12.97 -2.63
CA ASN A 2 -6.58 -12.33 -1.47
C ASN A 2 -7.27 -11.03 -1.94
N ASP A 3 -8.54 -10.80 -1.57
CA ASP A 3 -9.30 -9.61 -2.00
C ASP A 3 -8.60 -8.30 -1.56
N ILE A 4 -7.89 -8.34 -0.43
CA ILE A 4 -7.10 -7.23 0.10
C ILE A 4 -5.89 -6.94 -0.80
N GLU A 5 -5.16 -7.98 -1.21
CA GLU A 5 -4.01 -7.83 -2.10
C GLU A 5 -4.44 -7.23 -3.45
N ILE A 6 -5.57 -7.68 -4.01
CA ILE A 6 -6.13 -7.13 -5.26
C ILE A 6 -6.42 -5.64 -5.09
N THR A 7 -7.00 -5.26 -3.96
CA THR A 7 -7.33 -3.85 -3.66
C THR A 7 -6.05 -3.02 -3.53
N ILE A 8 -5.07 -3.48 -2.76
CA ILE A 8 -3.77 -2.80 -2.57
C ILE A 8 -3.06 -2.59 -3.92
N ARG A 9 -2.96 -3.63 -4.75
CA ARG A 9 -2.33 -3.54 -6.06
C ARG A 9 -3.05 -2.57 -6.99
N LYS A 10 -4.39 -2.56 -6.96
CA LYS A 10 -5.19 -1.62 -7.75
C LYS A 10 -4.94 -0.17 -7.32
N VAL A 11 -4.93 0.10 -6.01
CA VAL A 11 -4.66 1.44 -5.48
C VAL A 11 -3.24 1.88 -5.82
N LEU A 12 -2.27 0.97 -5.74
CA LEU A 12 -0.89 1.23 -6.13
C LEU A 12 -0.80 1.61 -7.61
N ASP A 13 -1.44 0.84 -8.49
CA ASP A 13 -1.48 1.13 -9.93
C ASP A 13 -2.12 2.48 -10.24
N ASP A 14 -3.23 2.82 -9.57
CA ASP A 14 -3.90 4.09 -9.74
C ASP A 14 -3.03 5.26 -9.25
N THR A 15 -2.31 5.08 -8.13
CA THR A 15 -1.36 6.07 -7.59
C THR A 15 -0.20 6.29 -8.57
N LEU A 16 0.40 5.21 -9.09
CA LEU A 16 1.48 5.28 -10.08
C LEU A 16 1.04 6.01 -11.35
N ARG A 17 -0.16 5.69 -11.85
CA ARG A 17 -0.74 6.38 -13.02
C ARG A 17 -0.99 7.86 -12.76
N GLY A 18 -1.46 8.22 -11.56
CA GLY A 18 -1.65 9.61 -11.13
C GLY A 18 -0.35 10.42 -11.16
N MET A 19 0.78 9.77 -10.89
CA MET A 19 2.12 10.36 -10.95
C MET A 19 2.73 10.35 -12.36
N GLY A 20 2.03 9.83 -13.37
CA GLY A 20 2.55 9.67 -14.73
C GLY A 20 3.50 8.49 -14.92
N SER A 21 3.59 7.60 -13.93
CA SER A 21 4.36 6.36 -13.98
C SER A 21 3.53 5.21 -14.55
N THR A 22 4.21 4.22 -15.12
CA THR A 22 3.55 3.00 -15.60
C THR A 22 3.36 2.01 -14.45
N PRO A 23 2.22 1.28 -14.41
CA PRO A 23 2.06 0.12 -13.53
C PRO A 23 3.25 -0.83 -13.67
N VAL A 24 3.85 -1.19 -12.55
CA VAL A 24 4.99 -2.12 -12.49
C VAL A 24 4.55 -3.36 -11.74
N ASP A 25 5.02 -4.52 -12.21
CA ASP A 25 4.84 -5.77 -11.48
C ASP A 25 5.80 -5.77 -10.28
N VAL A 26 5.28 -5.32 -9.13
CA VAL A 26 6.05 -5.21 -7.89
C VAL A 26 5.99 -6.54 -7.14
N ASP A 27 7.17 -7.06 -6.79
CA ASP A 27 7.32 -8.17 -5.85
C ASP A 27 6.67 -7.79 -4.52
N GLY A 28 5.78 -8.64 -4.00
CA GLY A 28 5.02 -8.36 -2.79
C GLY A 28 5.88 -8.05 -1.57
N LYS A 29 7.12 -8.55 -1.55
CA LYS A 29 8.09 -8.35 -0.47
C LYS A 29 9.01 -7.16 -0.67
N ALA A 30 8.99 -6.53 -1.84
CA ALA A 30 9.84 -5.37 -2.11
C ALA A 30 9.40 -4.18 -1.26
N ASN A 31 10.37 -3.46 -0.71
CA ASN A 31 10.13 -2.19 -0.08
C ASN A 31 9.81 -1.15 -1.16
N LEU A 32 8.58 -0.63 -1.16
CA LEU A 32 8.03 0.30 -2.15
C LEU A 32 8.80 1.63 -2.18
N LEU A 33 9.36 2.05 -1.05
CA LEU A 33 10.16 3.28 -0.94
C LEU A 33 11.59 3.05 -1.44
N GLU A 34 12.25 1.99 -0.95
CA GLU A 34 13.64 1.70 -1.32
C GLU A 34 13.79 1.25 -2.78
N SER A 35 12.77 0.57 -3.32
CA SER A 35 12.72 0.19 -4.74
C SER A 35 12.49 1.37 -5.68
N GLY A 36 12.15 2.56 -5.14
CA GLY A 36 11.80 3.75 -5.92
C GLY A 36 10.47 3.63 -6.65
N VAL A 37 9.62 2.65 -6.30
CA VAL A 37 8.26 2.53 -6.82
C VAL A 37 7.41 3.72 -6.35
N LEU A 38 7.51 4.03 -5.05
CA LEU A 38 6.92 5.22 -4.45
C LEU A 38 8.04 6.07 -3.86
N ASP A 39 7.90 7.39 -3.96
CA ASP A 39 8.66 8.30 -3.09
C ASP A 39 7.89 8.54 -1.79
N SER A 40 8.47 9.34 -0.87
CA SER A 40 7.85 9.62 0.42
C SER A 40 6.48 10.30 0.32
N PHE A 41 6.21 11.08 -0.73
CA PHE A 41 4.93 11.76 -0.93
C PHE A 41 3.91 10.83 -1.58
N GLY A 42 4.30 10.13 -2.64
CA GLY A 42 3.48 9.12 -3.31
C GLY A 42 3.10 7.98 -2.37
N TYR A 43 3.92 7.68 -1.36
CA TYR A 43 3.57 6.75 -0.31
C TYR A 43 2.44 7.26 0.59
N LEU A 44 2.47 8.53 1.01
CA LEU A 44 1.39 9.11 1.80
C LEU A 44 0.08 9.19 1.00
N ASP A 45 0.15 9.59 -0.27
CA ASP A 45 -1.00 9.61 -1.18
C ASP A 45 -1.58 8.20 -1.41
N PHE A 46 -0.69 7.21 -1.53
CA PHE A 46 -1.07 5.80 -1.63
C PHE A 46 -1.79 5.32 -0.37
N ILE A 47 -1.27 5.62 0.83
CA ILE A 47 -1.92 5.25 2.09
C ILE A 47 -3.29 5.91 2.20
N GLY A 48 -3.43 7.21 1.91
CA GLY A 48 -4.72 7.88 1.93
C GLY A 48 -5.73 7.28 0.95
N SER A 49 -5.28 6.95 -0.27
CA SER A 49 -6.11 6.27 -1.27
C SER A 49 -6.50 4.85 -0.84
N LEU A 50 -5.62 4.17 -0.09
CA LEU A 50 -5.88 2.84 0.44
C LEU A 50 -6.92 2.89 1.55
N GLU A 51 -6.81 3.84 2.48
CA GLU A 51 -7.81 4.11 3.53
C GLU A 51 -9.20 4.32 2.93
N ASP A 52 -9.30 5.17 1.90
CA ASP A 52 -10.54 5.44 1.17
C ASP A 52 -11.10 4.17 0.50
N ALA A 53 -10.24 3.32 -0.05
CA ALA A 53 -10.64 2.10 -0.74
C ALA A 53 -11.15 1.00 0.23
N ILE A 54 -10.56 0.89 1.43
CA ILE A 54 -10.93 -0.13 2.41
C ILE A 54 -11.94 0.37 3.45
N GLY A 55 -12.12 1.69 3.57
CA GLY A 55 -13.02 2.34 4.53
C GLY A 55 -12.55 2.25 5.98
N ILE A 56 -11.26 2.05 6.21
CA ILE A 56 -10.64 1.88 7.53
C ILE A 56 -9.47 2.87 7.64
N PRO A 57 -9.42 3.70 8.69
CA PRO A 57 -8.27 4.56 8.93
C PRO A 57 -7.03 3.73 9.27
N ILE A 58 -5.92 4.06 8.64
CA ILE A 58 -4.61 3.43 8.78
C ILE A 58 -3.73 4.44 9.53
N ASP A 59 -3.62 4.28 10.84
CA ASP A 59 -2.66 5.06 11.62
C ASP A 59 -1.26 4.45 11.47
N ILE A 60 -0.46 5.03 10.57
CA ILE A 60 0.90 4.60 10.29
C ILE A 60 1.79 4.62 11.56
N SER A 61 1.44 5.42 12.57
CA SER A 61 2.21 5.51 13.83
C SER A 61 1.95 4.36 14.80
N ASP A 62 0.82 3.68 14.67
CA ASP A 62 0.44 2.50 15.46
C ASP A 62 0.83 1.17 14.77
N LEU A 63 1.34 1.25 13.54
CA LEU A 63 1.68 0.10 12.69
C LEU A 63 3.20 -0.11 12.62
N ASP A 64 3.59 -1.32 12.22
CA ASP A 64 4.98 -1.69 12.02
C ASP A 64 5.50 -1.07 10.72
N GLU A 65 6.37 -0.06 10.84
CA GLU A 65 6.98 0.67 9.73
C GLU A 65 7.64 -0.27 8.70
N GLU A 66 8.28 -1.37 9.13
CA GLU A 66 8.95 -2.32 8.23
C GLU A 66 7.95 -3.11 7.38
N ARG A 67 6.72 -3.29 7.86
CA ARG A 67 5.65 -4.00 7.13
C ARG A 67 4.85 -3.06 6.24
N MET A 68 4.69 -1.82 6.69
CA MET A 68 3.93 -0.79 6.00
C MET A 68 4.57 -0.36 4.66
N VAL A 69 5.82 -0.74 4.40
CA VAL A 69 6.55 -0.41 3.18
C VAL A 69 6.49 -1.49 2.10
N SER A 70 5.80 -2.62 2.30
CA SER A 70 5.68 -3.70 1.31
C SER A 70 4.23 -4.11 1.09
N VAL A 71 3.89 -4.64 -0.09
CA VAL A 71 2.50 -5.08 -0.39
C VAL A 71 2.08 -6.23 0.52
N ASP A 72 2.97 -7.20 0.76
CA ASP A 72 2.72 -8.33 1.65
C ASP A 72 2.50 -7.87 3.10
N GLY A 73 3.34 -6.96 3.58
CA GLY A 73 3.21 -6.40 4.92
C GLY A 73 1.94 -5.56 5.09
N LEU A 74 1.58 -4.77 4.08
CA LEU A 74 0.31 -4.04 4.04
C LEU A 74 -0.89 -4.98 4.07
N CYS A 75 -0.84 -6.12 3.37
CA CYS A 75 -1.91 -7.12 3.46
C CYS A 75 -2.09 -7.62 4.90
N ILE A 76 -1.00 -7.92 5.59
CA ILE A 76 -1.03 -8.41 6.97
C ILE A 76 -1.61 -7.36 7.93
N GLU A 77 -1.16 -6.11 7.83
CA GLU A 77 -1.64 -5.05 8.73
C GLU A 77 -3.09 -4.65 8.42
N VAL A 78 -3.52 -4.62 7.16
CA VAL A 78 -4.93 -4.38 6.79
C VAL A 78 -5.83 -5.52 7.27
N GLU A 79 -5.39 -6.77 7.17
CA GLU A 79 -6.12 -7.90 7.74
C GLU A 79 -6.26 -7.80 9.26
N ARG A 80 -5.19 -7.39 9.94
CA ARG A 80 -5.19 -7.16 11.38
C ARG A 80 -6.19 -6.07 11.78
N LEU A 81 -6.24 -4.96 11.03
CA LEU A 81 -7.20 -3.87 11.27
C LEU A 81 -8.65 -4.30 11.01
N LYS A 82 -8.89 -5.15 9.99
CA LYS A 82 -10.23 -5.69 9.72
C LYS A 82 -10.72 -6.69 10.78
N ALA A 83 -9.80 -7.33 11.49
CA ALA A 83 -10.11 -8.31 12.53
C ALA A 83 -10.27 -7.71 13.93
N ALA A 84 -9.91 -6.43 14.11
CA ALA A 84 -10.02 -5.68 15.37
C ALA A 84 -11.41 -5.05 15.53
#